data_AF-A0A060Z809-F1
#
_entry.id   AF-A0A060Z809-F1
#
_cell.length_a   1.000
_cell.length_b   1.000
_cell.length_c   1.000
_cell.angle_alpha   90.00
_cell.angle_beta   90.00
_cell.angle_gamma   90.00
#
_symmetry.space_group_name_H-M   'P 1'
#
loop_
_entity.id
_entity.type
_entity.pdbx_description
1 polymer ?
#
loop_
_entity_poly.entity_id
_entity_poly.type
_entity_poly.pdbx_seq_one_letter_code
_entity_poly.pdbx_strand_id
1 'polypeptide(L)'
;MDDIQNPAIEGAESFVVFLSSPRGAVLLEPFQASVVITDTLDLPSMQFEKTAYKVTEKEGVLNIPVVRTGDLTVKSSVRCFTRTVSAMAMDDFEERRNADDSRISFLHGEKVKNCTVHINDDSVFEPEEEFQVHLGTPLGDQWSGAVVGVSDIVTVTITNDEDAPTIKFEQASYQVREPPGPDGIEVLHIKVVRTGDQDRTSKVRCSTRDGSAQSGVDYNPKSRVLKFTPGMDHILFNVEILSNEDREWHESFSLVLGPDDPVEAVLGEITTATVTILDQEAVGSLILPATPIVRNMAHIQNLNGKIIQVVSLSDYDNVAEVSREGSKKQPSSGYPLVCVTPCDPHYPKYSVMRERCDKAGINQTSVHFSWEVAAPTDTNGARSPFETVTDTTPYTGVNHMVSMVVVVVVVVVVVVVVVVVVVVGVVVVVVVVVVVVVVVVVIVVVVVVVAVVVVVVVVVVVVVVVVVVVVVVVVVVVVVVVVVLLVVVVVVVVVV
;
A
#
# COMPACT_ATOMS: atom_id res chain seq x y z
N MET A 1 -31.99 -16.36 -52.94
CA MET A 1 -30.98 -16.41 -51.87
C MET A 1 -30.51 -14.98 -51.82
N ASP A 2 -30.88 -14.27 -50.76
CA ASP A 2 -30.50 -12.89 -50.50
C ASP A 2 -28.98 -12.70 -50.74
N ASP A 3 -28.62 -11.66 -51.47
CA ASP A 3 -27.28 -11.38 -51.99
C ASP A 3 -26.42 -10.61 -50.97
N ILE A 4 -26.28 -11.20 -49.77
CA ILE A 4 -25.55 -10.68 -48.60
C ILE A 4 -24.17 -10.04 -48.93
N GLN A 5 -23.48 -10.51 -49.98
CA GLN A 5 -22.16 -9.98 -50.37
C GLN A 5 -22.20 -8.72 -51.25
N ASN A 6 -23.27 -8.51 -52.01
CA ASN A 6 -23.40 -7.37 -52.91
C ASN A 6 -24.87 -6.94 -53.04
N PRO A 7 -25.47 -6.43 -51.95
CA PRO A 7 -26.88 -6.06 -51.91
C PRO A 7 -27.24 -5.09 -53.03
N ALA A 8 -28.21 -5.48 -53.85
CA ALA A 8 -28.73 -4.69 -54.95
C ALA A 8 -30.26 -4.63 -54.85
N ILE A 9 -30.86 -3.48 -55.15
CA ILE A 9 -32.32 -3.36 -55.08
C ILE A 9 -32.97 -4.17 -56.21
N GLU A 10 -33.55 -5.33 -55.89
CA GLU A 10 -34.17 -6.25 -56.87
C GLU A 10 -35.66 -5.92 -57.16
N GLY A 11 -36.26 -5.01 -56.40
CA GLY A 11 -37.68 -4.66 -56.53
C GLY A 11 -38.63 -5.68 -55.89
N ALA A 12 -39.95 -5.47 -55.97
CA ALA A 12 -40.92 -6.41 -55.41
C ALA A 12 -41.07 -7.62 -56.33
N GLU A 13 -40.65 -8.80 -55.87
CA GLU A 13 -40.85 -10.05 -56.57
C GLU A 13 -42.21 -10.64 -56.18
N SER A 14 -42.88 -11.34 -57.10
CA SER A 14 -44.12 -12.04 -56.75
C SER A 14 -44.18 -13.40 -57.40
N PHE A 15 -44.69 -14.37 -56.65
CA PHE A 15 -45.03 -15.68 -57.16
C PHE A 15 -46.43 -16.08 -56.71
N VAL A 16 -47.05 -16.98 -57.45
CA VAL A 16 -48.40 -17.45 -57.16
C VAL A 16 -48.34 -18.92 -56.79
N VAL A 17 -48.90 -19.27 -55.63
CA VAL A 17 -49.06 -20.64 -55.17
C VAL A 17 -50.45 -21.13 -55.57
N PHE A 18 -50.51 -22.28 -56.23
CA PHE A 18 -51.77 -22.90 -56.65
C PHE A 18 -52.01 -24.19 -55.87
N LEU A 19 -53.23 -24.37 -55.36
CA LEU A 19 -53.70 -25.65 -54.85
C LEU A 19 -54.10 -26.54 -56.04
N SER A 20 -53.57 -27.77 -56.11
CA SER A 20 -53.90 -28.72 -57.17
C SER A 20 -54.09 -30.14 -56.63
N SER A 21 -54.82 -30.97 -57.37
CA SER A 21 -55.03 -32.40 -57.11
C SER A 21 -55.69 -32.76 -55.75
N PRO A 22 -56.87 -32.21 -55.38
CA PRO A 22 -57.55 -32.61 -54.16
C PRO A 22 -58.03 -34.07 -54.23
N ARG A 23 -57.83 -34.84 -53.17
CA ARG A 23 -58.36 -36.20 -53.02
C ARG A 23 -59.50 -36.23 -52.01
N GLY A 24 -60.70 -36.61 -52.46
CA GLY A 24 -61.89 -36.73 -51.60
C GLY A 24 -62.50 -35.39 -51.14
N ALA A 25 -62.12 -34.27 -51.76
CA ALA A 25 -62.60 -32.92 -51.43
C ALA A 25 -62.72 -32.05 -52.69
N VAL A 26 -63.44 -30.93 -52.57
CA VAL A 26 -63.57 -29.90 -53.62
C VAL A 26 -62.79 -28.65 -53.16
N LEU A 27 -61.93 -28.11 -54.03
CA LEU A 27 -61.25 -26.82 -53.78
C LEU A 27 -62.24 -25.68 -54.03
N LEU A 28 -62.37 -24.78 -53.06
CA LEU A 28 -63.17 -23.55 -53.17
C LEU A 28 -62.23 -22.34 -53.38
N GLU A 29 -62.78 -21.24 -53.87
CA GLU A 29 -62.02 -20.01 -54.07
C GLU A 29 -61.67 -19.34 -52.73
N PRO A 30 -60.46 -18.75 -52.59
CA PRO A 30 -59.39 -18.73 -53.58
C PRO A 30 -58.50 -19.99 -53.53
N PHE A 31 -58.33 -20.68 -54.67
CA PHE A 31 -57.39 -21.80 -54.82
C PHE A 31 -55.97 -21.36 -55.22
N GLN A 32 -55.77 -20.04 -55.35
CA GLN A 32 -54.48 -19.42 -55.61
C GLN A 32 -54.19 -18.37 -54.54
N ALA A 33 -52.94 -18.31 -54.10
CA ALA A 33 -52.42 -17.28 -53.21
C ALA A 33 -51.27 -16.57 -53.90
N SER A 34 -51.37 -15.25 -54.07
CA SER A 34 -50.25 -14.43 -54.52
C SER A 34 -49.38 -14.09 -53.31
N VAL A 35 -48.10 -14.40 -53.41
CA VAL A 35 -47.07 -14.05 -52.42
C VAL A 35 -46.19 -12.98 -53.06
N VAL A 36 -46.10 -11.83 -52.39
CA VAL A 36 -45.18 -10.75 -52.76
C VAL A 36 -44.01 -10.79 -51.78
N ILE A 37 -42.81 -10.91 -52.31
CA ILE A 37 -41.55 -10.80 -51.57
C ILE A 37 -41.09 -9.35 -51.75
N THR A 38 -40.94 -8.64 -50.65
CA THR A 38 -40.37 -7.29 -50.64
C THR A 38 -39.00 -7.35 -50.00
N ASP A 39 -37.96 -7.00 -50.75
CA ASP A 39 -36.63 -6.84 -50.18
C ASP A 39 -36.46 -5.44 -49.57
N THR A 40 -36.42 -5.38 -48.25
CA THR A 40 -36.18 -4.14 -47.50
C THR A 40 -34.78 -4.10 -46.90
N LEU A 41 -34.02 -5.19 -47.00
CA LEU A 41 -32.66 -5.32 -46.43
C LEU A 41 -31.61 -4.66 -47.33
N ASP A 42 -31.87 -4.55 -48.63
CA ASP A 42 -30.96 -3.93 -49.61
C ASP A 42 -31.04 -2.40 -49.66
N LEU A 43 -31.98 -1.80 -48.92
CA LEU A 43 -32.10 -0.35 -48.88
C LEU A 43 -30.83 0.29 -48.27
N PRO A 44 -30.32 1.41 -48.84
CA PRO A 44 -29.23 2.14 -48.23
C PRO A 44 -29.61 2.57 -46.81
N SER A 45 -28.89 2.07 -45.83
CA SER A 45 -29.12 2.30 -44.41
C SER A 45 -27.94 3.04 -43.80
N MET A 46 -28.19 4.16 -43.12
CA MET A 46 -27.17 4.94 -42.41
C MET A 46 -27.35 4.82 -40.91
N GLN A 47 -26.26 4.54 -40.22
CA GLN A 47 -26.24 4.46 -38.76
C GLN A 47 -24.87 4.85 -38.20
N PHE A 48 -24.81 5.19 -36.93
CA PHE A 48 -23.54 5.41 -36.24
C PHE A 48 -22.81 4.09 -35.98
N GLU A 49 -21.47 4.14 -36.02
CA GLU A 49 -20.62 3.00 -35.66
C GLU A 49 -20.65 2.69 -34.16
N LYS A 50 -20.77 3.74 -33.33
CA LYS A 50 -20.80 3.67 -31.86
C LYS A 50 -22.00 4.43 -31.33
N THR A 51 -22.43 4.07 -30.12
CA THR A 51 -23.55 4.70 -29.41
C THR A 51 -23.10 5.78 -28.42
N ALA A 52 -21.80 5.86 -28.10
CA ALA A 52 -21.25 6.87 -27.21
C ALA A 52 -19.83 7.32 -27.63
N TYR A 53 -19.53 8.61 -27.44
CA TYR A 53 -18.20 9.20 -27.56
C TYR A 53 -17.90 10.04 -26.31
N LYS A 54 -16.62 10.08 -25.93
CA LYS A 54 -16.11 10.96 -24.88
C LYS A 54 -15.04 11.85 -25.51
N VAL A 55 -15.14 13.16 -25.31
CA VAL A 55 -14.27 14.18 -25.91
C VAL A 55 -13.90 15.21 -24.84
N THR A 56 -12.66 15.70 -24.86
CA THR A 56 -12.26 16.85 -24.04
C THR A 56 -12.52 18.15 -24.81
N GLU A 57 -12.88 19.23 -24.15
CA GLU A 57 -13.17 20.52 -24.80
C GLU A 57 -12.01 21.00 -25.67
N LYS A 58 -10.79 20.80 -25.19
CA LYS A 58 -9.54 21.09 -25.90
C LYS A 58 -9.36 20.41 -27.27
N GLU A 59 -10.09 19.32 -27.56
CA GLU A 59 -10.00 18.67 -28.87
C GLU A 59 -10.63 19.52 -29.99
N GLY A 60 -11.60 20.39 -29.66
CA GLY A 60 -12.21 21.39 -30.55
C GLY A 60 -13.03 20.85 -31.73
N VAL A 61 -12.78 19.63 -32.21
CA VAL A 61 -13.49 19.03 -33.35
C VAL A 61 -13.71 17.54 -33.11
N LEU A 62 -14.98 17.14 -33.05
CA LEU A 62 -15.38 15.74 -32.94
C LEU A 62 -15.89 15.22 -34.29
N ASN A 63 -15.28 14.13 -34.78
CA ASN A 63 -15.69 13.45 -36.00
C ASN A 63 -16.42 12.15 -35.68
N ILE A 64 -17.73 12.14 -35.92
CA ILE A 64 -18.58 10.98 -35.66
C ILE A 64 -18.81 10.20 -36.96
N PRO A 65 -18.22 9.00 -37.14
CA PRO A 65 -18.41 8.21 -38.35
C PRO A 65 -19.85 7.68 -38.47
N VAL A 66 -20.47 8.00 -39.62
CA VAL A 66 -21.74 7.44 -40.08
C VAL A 66 -21.42 6.38 -41.13
N VAL A 67 -21.84 5.15 -40.85
CA VAL A 67 -21.64 3.98 -41.70
C VAL A 67 -22.88 3.74 -42.54
N ARG A 68 -22.67 3.55 -43.83
CA ARG A 68 -23.70 3.18 -44.81
C ARG A 68 -23.60 1.69 -45.16
N THR A 69 -24.72 0.98 -45.03
CA THR A 69 -24.92 -0.43 -45.43
C THR A 69 -26.07 -0.56 -46.44
N GLY A 70 -26.32 -1.77 -46.96
CA GLY A 70 -27.26 -1.99 -48.08
C GLY A 70 -26.63 -1.62 -49.43
N ASP A 71 -27.45 -1.22 -50.40
CA ASP A 71 -27.01 -0.86 -51.74
C ASP A 71 -26.13 0.41 -51.76
N LEU A 72 -24.85 0.23 -52.09
CA LEU A 72 -23.85 1.30 -52.18
C LEU A 72 -23.75 1.90 -53.59
N THR A 73 -24.42 1.32 -54.57
CA THR A 73 -24.39 1.78 -55.96
C THR A 73 -25.22 3.05 -56.14
N VAL A 74 -26.22 3.28 -55.29
CA VAL A 74 -27.08 4.47 -55.35
C VAL A 74 -26.54 5.61 -54.48
N LYS A 75 -26.84 6.85 -54.88
CA LYS A 75 -26.60 8.02 -54.02
C LYS A 75 -27.63 8.04 -52.90
N SER A 76 -27.16 8.34 -51.70
CA SER A 76 -28.04 8.42 -50.54
C SER A 76 -27.52 9.43 -49.53
N SER A 77 -28.40 9.96 -48.69
CA SER A 77 -28.05 11.02 -47.74
C SER A 77 -28.90 10.94 -46.49
N VAL A 78 -28.37 11.48 -45.40
CA VAL A 78 -29.03 11.54 -44.09
C VAL A 78 -28.74 12.88 -43.44
N ARG A 79 -29.68 13.45 -42.69
CA ARG A 79 -29.41 14.63 -41.88
C ARG A 79 -28.79 14.18 -40.56
N CYS A 80 -27.69 14.81 -40.18
CA CYS A 80 -27.05 14.61 -38.89
C CYS A 80 -27.15 15.91 -38.09
N PHE A 81 -28.00 15.91 -37.07
CA PHE A 81 -28.32 17.10 -36.28
C PHE A 81 -28.13 16.84 -34.79
N THR A 82 -27.80 17.88 -34.04
CA THR A 82 -27.53 17.81 -32.60
C THR A 82 -28.80 18.11 -31.78
N ARG A 83 -28.85 17.60 -30.55
CA ARG A 83 -29.83 17.95 -29.52
C ARG A 83 -29.11 18.12 -28.19
N THR A 84 -29.39 19.23 -27.53
CA THR A 84 -28.87 19.55 -26.19
C THR A 84 -29.47 18.62 -25.15
N VAL A 85 -28.68 18.22 -24.15
CA VAL A 85 -29.16 17.50 -22.96
C VAL A 85 -28.76 18.26 -21.71
N SER A 86 -27.51 18.13 -21.25
CA SER A 86 -26.91 19.02 -20.26
C SER A 86 -26.05 20.09 -20.94
N ALA A 87 -25.28 19.71 -21.95
CA ALA A 87 -24.53 20.67 -22.77
C ALA A 87 -25.48 21.54 -23.61
N MET A 88 -25.27 22.84 -23.54
CA MET A 88 -25.93 23.91 -24.27
C MET A 88 -25.26 24.20 -25.63
N ALA A 89 -26.09 24.46 -26.62
CA ALA A 89 -25.63 24.88 -27.94
C ALA A 89 -25.03 26.29 -27.89
N MET A 90 -23.96 26.50 -28.65
CA MET A 90 -23.13 27.72 -28.74
C MET A 90 -22.23 27.99 -27.55
N ASP A 91 -22.54 27.48 -26.37
CA ASP A 91 -21.66 27.54 -25.20
C ASP A 91 -20.64 26.40 -25.33
N ASP A 92 -21.07 25.14 -25.32
CA ASP A 92 -20.13 23.98 -25.29
C ASP A 92 -19.91 23.33 -26.66
N PHE A 93 -20.85 23.49 -27.60
CA PHE A 93 -20.69 22.97 -28.97
C PHE A 93 -21.47 23.76 -30.03
N GLU A 94 -21.01 23.70 -31.28
CA GLU A 94 -21.71 24.31 -32.42
C GLU A 94 -22.92 23.46 -32.85
N GLU A 95 -24.12 24.05 -32.80
CA GLU A 95 -25.36 23.34 -33.15
C GLU A 95 -25.41 22.98 -34.64
N ARG A 96 -25.60 21.68 -34.92
CA ARG A 96 -26.04 21.20 -36.23
C ARG A 96 -27.55 21.15 -36.26
N ARG A 97 -28.19 22.14 -36.89
CA ARG A 97 -29.65 22.24 -36.96
C ARG A 97 -30.26 21.10 -37.78
N ASN A 98 -31.51 20.73 -37.49
CA ASN A 98 -32.26 19.79 -38.33
C ASN A 98 -32.74 20.45 -39.64
N ALA A 99 -31.79 20.82 -40.49
CA ALA A 99 -31.97 21.46 -41.78
C ALA A 99 -31.04 20.84 -42.83
N ASP A 100 -31.16 21.28 -44.09
CA ASP A 100 -30.41 20.69 -45.20
C ASP A 100 -28.92 21.09 -45.22
N ASP A 101 -28.53 22.11 -44.46
CA ASP A 101 -27.12 22.44 -44.19
C ASP A 101 -26.38 21.31 -43.46
N SER A 102 -27.10 20.56 -42.63
CA SER A 102 -26.57 19.48 -41.79
C SER A 102 -26.68 18.10 -42.46
N ARG A 103 -26.93 18.07 -43.78
CA ARG A 103 -27.08 16.84 -44.57
C ARG A 103 -25.73 16.26 -44.98
N ILE A 104 -25.56 14.97 -44.71
CA ILE A 104 -24.42 14.17 -45.13
C ILE A 104 -24.82 13.36 -46.36
N SER A 105 -24.13 13.58 -47.47
CA SER A 105 -24.35 12.84 -48.72
C SER A 105 -23.26 11.81 -48.96
N PHE A 106 -23.69 10.58 -49.25
CA PHE A 106 -22.85 9.48 -49.69
C PHE A 106 -22.97 9.34 -51.21
N LEU A 107 -21.84 9.45 -51.89
CA LEU A 107 -21.70 9.16 -53.32
C LEU A 107 -21.60 7.66 -53.56
N HIS A 108 -21.58 7.27 -54.82
CA HIS A 108 -21.48 5.89 -55.28
C HIS A 108 -20.26 5.21 -54.65
N GLY A 109 -20.45 4.07 -53.98
CA GLY A 109 -19.39 3.28 -53.33
C GLY A 109 -18.87 3.81 -51.99
N GLU A 110 -19.27 5.01 -51.54
CA GLU A 110 -18.81 5.54 -50.24
C GLU A 110 -19.48 4.81 -49.06
N LYS A 111 -18.68 4.23 -48.16
CA LYS A 111 -19.21 3.47 -47.01
C LYS A 111 -19.27 4.28 -45.72
N VAL A 112 -18.40 5.27 -45.56
CA VAL A 112 -18.26 6.02 -44.31
C VAL A 112 -18.13 7.51 -44.63
N LYS A 113 -18.88 8.33 -43.90
CA LYS A 113 -18.75 9.79 -43.87
C LYS A 113 -18.82 10.25 -42.42
N ASN A 114 -18.08 11.29 -42.09
CA ASN A 114 -18.09 11.83 -40.74
C ASN A 114 -19.17 12.91 -40.62
N CYS A 115 -19.92 12.84 -39.53
CA CYS A 115 -20.66 13.97 -38.99
C CYS A 115 -19.71 14.73 -38.06
N THR A 116 -19.23 15.89 -38.52
CA THR A 116 -18.32 16.73 -37.74
C THR A 116 -19.11 17.71 -36.89
N VAL A 117 -18.83 17.72 -35.59
CA VAL A 117 -19.35 18.69 -34.61
C VAL A 117 -18.16 19.45 -34.05
N HIS A 118 -18.27 20.76 -33.96
CA HIS A 118 -17.27 21.60 -33.31
C HIS A 118 -17.59 21.68 -31.82
N ILE A 119 -16.59 21.42 -30.99
CA ILE A 119 -16.67 21.58 -29.53
C ILE A 119 -16.01 22.92 -29.22
N ASN A 120 -16.66 23.71 -28.37
CA ASN A 120 -16.12 24.98 -27.94
C ASN A 120 -15.24 24.75 -26.71
N ASP A 121 -14.14 25.48 -26.64
CA ASP A 121 -13.16 25.40 -25.56
C ASP A 121 -13.10 26.77 -24.90
N ASP A 122 -13.34 26.83 -23.59
CA ASP A 122 -13.24 28.07 -22.82
C ASP A 122 -12.17 27.99 -21.71
N SER A 123 -12.41 28.54 -20.53
CA SER A 123 -11.46 28.46 -19.40
C SER A 123 -12.18 28.25 -18.06
N VAL A 124 -13.50 28.06 -18.11
CA VAL A 124 -14.37 27.87 -16.96
C VAL A 124 -14.43 26.38 -16.71
N PHE A 125 -14.32 25.95 -15.46
CA PHE A 125 -14.42 24.53 -15.15
C PHE A 125 -15.89 24.11 -15.03
N GLU A 126 -16.29 23.21 -15.91
CA GLU A 126 -17.65 22.66 -15.96
C GLU A 126 -17.66 21.17 -15.60
N PRO A 127 -18.75 20.66 -14.98
CA PRO A 127 -18.90 19.22 -14.76
C PRO A 127 -19.01 18.47 -16.09
N GLU A 128 -18.94 17.13 -16.08
CA GLU A 128 -19.17 16.37 -17.33
C GLU A 128 -20.57 16.66 -17.88
N GLU A 129 -20.61 17.06 -19.15
CA GLU A 129 -21.84 17.42 -19.84
C GLU A 129 -22.10 16.53 -21.05
N GLU A 130 -23.35 16.43 -21.47
CA GLU A 130 -23.77 15.53 -22.54
C GLU A 130 -24.65 16.26 -23.56
N PHE A 131 -24.44 15.93 -24.83
CA PHE A 131 -25.37 16.21 -25.91
C PHE A 131 -25.57 14.96 -26.75
N GLN A 132 -26.61 14.96 -27.58
CA GLN A 132 -26.91 13.85 -28.48
C GLN A 132 -26.81 14.28 -29.93
N VAL A 133 -26.38 13.37 -30.78
CA VAL A 133 -26.41 13.53 -32.23
C VAL A 133 -27.37 12.50 -32.81
N HIS A 134 -28.28 12.97 -33.67
CA HIS A 134 -29.39 12.21 -34.21
C HIS A 134 -29.25 12.14 -35.73
N LEU A 135 -29.54 10.96 -36.28
CA LEU A 135 -29.70 10.73 -37.71
C LEU A 135 -31.18 10.76 -38.07
N GLY A 136 -31.54 11.51 -39.11
CA GLY A 136 -32.93 11.58 -39.54
C GLY A 136 -33.09 12.04 -40.97
N THR A 137 -34.34 11.97 -41.44
CA THR A 137 -34.74 12.37 -42.81
C THR A 137 -33.82 11.78 -43.90
N PRO A 138 -33.68 10.42 -43.93
CA PRO A 138 -32.90 9.78 -44.97
C PRO A 138 -33.54 10.04 -46.34
N LEU A 139 -32.71 10.30 -47.35
CA LEU A 139 -33.13 10.48 -48.73
C LEU A 139 -32.23 9.62 -49.62
N GLY A 140 -32.83 8.70 -50.37
CA GLY A 140 -32.18 8.02 -51.49
C GLY A 140 -32.52 8.71 -52.81
N ASP A 141 -31.95 8.21 -53.91
CA ASP A 141 -32.39 8.59 -55.25
C ASP A 141 -33.86 8.21 -55.48
N GLN A 142 -34.48 8.86 -56.48
CA GLN A 142 -35.93 8.93 -56.73
C GLN A 142 -36.67 7.58 -56.76
N TRP A 143 -35.95 6.46 -56.90
CA TRP A 143 -36.51 5.12 -56.99
C TRP A 143 -36.19 4.22 -55.79
N SER A 144 -35.09 4.47 -55.07
CA SER A 144 -34.56 3.54 -54.06
C SER A 144 -34.96 3.89 -52.63
N GLY A 145 -35.20 5.16 -52.29
CA GLY A 145 -35.38 5.55 -50.89
C GLY A 145 -34.12 5.27 -50.04
N ALA A 146 -34.18 5.59 -48.75
CA ALA A 146 -33.11 5.30 -47.81
C ALA A 146 -33.70 5.20 -46.40
N VAL A 147 -33.03 4.48 -45.51
CA VAL A 147 -33.48 4.27 -44.12
C VAL A 147 -32.39 4.66 -43.13
N VAL A 148 -32.81 4.95 -41.89
CA VAL A 148 -31.87 5.07 -40.77
C VAL A 148 -31.81 3.71 -40.08
N GLY A 149 -30.60 3.25 -39.78
CA GLY A 149 -30.38 1.97 -39.11
C GLY A 149 -30.72 2.02 -37.62
N VAL A 150 -30.37 0.95 -36.91
CA VAL A 150 -30.73 0.77 -35.48
C VAL A 150 -29.99 1.73 -34.55
N SER A 151 -28.82 2.20 -34.95
CA SER A 151 -28.00 3.17 -34.20
C SER A 151 -28.20 4.56 -34.81
N ASP A 152 -29.37 5.15 -34.59
CA ASP A 152 -29.76 6.47 -35.07
C ASP A 152 -29.38 7.61 -34.12
N ILE A 153 -29.05 7.28 -32.87
CA ILE A 153 -28.66 8.23 -31.82
C ILE A 153 -27.29 7.84 -31.28
N VAL A 154 -26.47 8.87 -31.04
CA VAL A 154 -25.21 8.76 -30.32
C VAL A 154 -25.15 9.83 -29.23
N THR A 155 -24.72 9.44 -28.04
CA THR A 155 -24.45 10.36 -26.94
C THR A 155 -23.00 10.79 -26.95
N VAL A 156 -22.75 12.08 -26.84
CA VAL A 156 -21.40 12.64 -26.71
C VAL A 156 -21.28 13.24 -25.33
N THR A 157 -20.29 12.77 -24.57
CA THR A 157 -19.92 13.32 -23.26
C THR A 157 -18.71 14.23 -23.44
N ILE A 158 -18.86 15.49 -23.06
CA ILE A 158 -17.82 16.51 -23.03
C ILE A 158 -17.20 16.50 -21.62
N THR A 159 -15.88 16.53 -21.54
CA THR A 159 -15.15 16.65 -20.28
C THR A 159 -14.21 17.83 -20.28
N ASN A 160 -14.11 18.46 -19.12
CA ASN A 160 -13.30 19.65 -18.90
C ASN A 160 -12.40 19.46 -17.66
N ASP A 161 -11.68 18.35 -17.60
CA ASP A 161 -10.79 18.08 -16.47
C ASP A 161 -9.52 18.96 -16.51
N GLU A 162 -9.21 19.53 -17.68
CA GLU A 162 -8.05 20.40 -17.92
C GLU A 162 -8.16 21.77 -17.24
N ASP A 163 -9.36 22.33 -17.14
CA ASP A 163 -9.58 23.62 -16.48
C ASP A 163 -9.95 23.47 -15.00
N ALA A 164 -9.98 22.24 -14.47
CA ALA A 164 -10.23 22.01 -13.05
C ALA A 164 -9.31 22.87 -12.14
N PRO A 165 -9.87 23.65 -11.20
CA PRO A 165 -9.08 24.47 -10.29
C PRO A 165 -8.09 23.60 -9.51
N THR A 166 -6.81 23.72 -9.80
CA THR A 166 -5.77 22.83 -9.28
C THR A 166 -4.84 23.58 -8.35
N ILE A 167 -4.72 23.14 -7.09
CA ILE A 167 -3.85 23.79 -6.09
C ILE A 167 -2.61 22.94 -5.81
N LYS A 168 -1.43 23.57 -5.87
CA LYS A 168 -0.13 22.92 -5.63
C LYS A 168 0.88 23.89 -5.05
N PHE A 169 1.99 23.36 -4.52
CA PHE A 169 3.17 24.19 -4.24
C PHE A 169 3.87 24.59 -5.54
N GLU A 170 4.47 25.79 -5.59
CA GLU A 170 5.27 26.23 -6.74
C GLU A 170 6.53 25.36 -6.94
N GLN A 171 7.16 24.95 -5.84
CA GLN A 171 8.35 24.10 -5.81
C GLN A 171 8.17 22.92 -4.85
N ALA A 172 8.78 21.78 -5.19
CA ALA A 172 8.79 20.58 -4.35
C ALA A 172 9.83 20.66 -3.21
N SER A 173 10.80 21.56 -3.32
CA SER A 173 11.79 21.80 -2.29
C SER A 173 12.12 23.28 -2.15
N TYR A 174 12.33 23.72 -0.92
CA TYR A 174 12.77 25.07 -0.57
C TYR A 174 14.02 24.98 0.30
N GLN A 175 14.88 25.98 0.19
CA GLN A 175 16.05 26.13 1.05
C GLN A 175 16.00 27.50 1.70
N VAL A 176 16.24 27.53 3.01
CA VAL A 176 16.30 28.75 3.80
C VAL A 176 17.54 28.68 4.66
N ARG A 177 18.23 29.81 4.83
CA ARG A 177 19.35 29.88 5.77
C ARG A 177 18.82 30.27 7.13
N GLU A 178 19.35 29.64 8.15
CA GLU A 178 19.07 30.02 9.52
C GLU A 178 19.51 31.48 9.75
N PRO A 179 18.71 32.32 10.43
CA PRO A 179 19.10 33.69 10.74
C PRO A 179 20.27 33.72 11.73
N PRO A 180 21.15 34.74 11.68
CA PRO A 180 22.26 34.82 12.62
C PRO A 180 21.79 35.21 14.03
N GLY A 181 22.27 34.49 15.04
CA GLY A 181 22.14 34.83 16.46
C GLY A 181 21.03 34.06 17.20
N PRO A 182 21.12 33.96 18.54
CA PRO A 182 20.34 33.02 19.38
C PRO A 182 18.83 33.24 19.40
N ASP A 183 18.35 34.40 18.98
CA ASP A 183 16.93 34.76 18.89
C ASP A 183 16.56 35.23 17.47
N GLY A 184 17.33 34.79 16.47
CA GLY A 184 17.08 35.10 15.07
C GLY A 184 15.76 34.49 14.59
N ILE A 185 14.95 35.27 13.87
CA ILE A 185 13.73 34.78 13.22
C ILE A 185 13.78 35.18 11.75
N GLU A 186 13.73 34.18 10.86
CA GLU A 186 13.65 34.37 9.41
C GLU A 186 12.29 33.90 8.89
N VAL A 187 11.66 34.66 8.00
CA VAL A 187 10.35 34.29 7.45
C VAL A 187 10.51 33.69 6.06
N LEU A 188 10.31 32.38 5.96
CA LEU A 188 10.26 31.69 4.67
C LEU A 188 8.89 31.90 4.00
N HIS A 189 8.90 32.47 2.80
CA HIS A 189 7.71 32.67 1.98
C HIS A 189 7.50 31.50 1.02
N ILE A 190 6.52 30.64 1.31
CA ILE A 190 6.15 29.54 0.41
C ILE A 190 4.97 29.96 -0.44
N LYS A 191 5.12 29.89 -1.76
CA LYS A 191 4.04 30.20 -2.69
C LYS A 191 3.21 28.96 -2.99
N VAL A 192 1.94 29.01 -2.61
CA VAL A 192 0.93 28.02 -3.00
C VAL A 192 0.16 28.60 -4.18
N VAL A 193 0.18 27.88 -5.30
CA VAL A 193 -0.37 28.34 -6.58
C VAL A 193 -1.66 27.58 -6.91
N ARG A 194 -2.60 28.29 -7.53
CA ARG A 194 -3.85 27.77 -8.10
C ARG A 194 -3.81 27.97 -9.61
N THR A 195 -4.04 26.91 -10.37
CA THR A 195 -4.12 26.91 -11.85
C THR A 195 -5.49 26.38 -12.31
N GLY A 196 -5.81 26.49 -13.60
CA GLY A 196 -7.15 26.19 -14.12
C GLY A 196 -8.12 27.35 -13.85
N ASP A 197 -9.40 27.04 -13.67
CA ASP A 197 -10.47 27.98 -13.36
C ASP A 197 -10.23 28.69 -12.01
N GLN A 198 -10.43 30.00 -12.03
CA GLN A 198 -10.21 30.90 -10.90
C GLN A 198 -11.46 31.66 -10.47
N ASP A 199 -12.62 31.40 -11.07
CA ASP A 199 -13.85 32.17 -10.86
C ASP A 199 -14.54 31.82 -9.54
N ARG A 200 -14.35 30.61 -9.05
CA ARG A 200 -14.92 30.15 -7.78
C ARG A 200 -13.93 30.30 -6.62
N THR A 201 -14.46 30.24 -5.39
CA THR A 201 -13.63 30.32 -4.18
C THR A 201 -13.16 28.93 -3.78
N SER A 202 -11.86 28.65 -3.90
CA SER A 202 -11.28 27.36 -3.51
C SER A 202 -10.66 27.43 -2.11
N LYS A 203 -10.70 26.32 -1.37
CA LYS A 203 -10.07 26.23 -0.03
C LYS A 203 -9.22 24.98 0.10
N VAL A 204 -8.04 25.12 0.69
CA VAL A 204 -7.16 23.99 1.03
C VAL A 204 -6.49 24.22 2.37
N ARG A 205 -6.30 23.18 3.18
CA ARG A 205 -5.49 23.27 4.39
C ARG A 205 -4.02 23.08 4.04
N CYS A 206 -3.17 23.99 4.52
CA CYS A 206 -1.72 23.86 4.46
C CYS A 206 -1.18 23.77 5.89
N SER A 207 -0.37 22.75 6.16
CA SER A 207 0.26 22.53 7.47
C SER A 207 1.72 22.13 7.35
N THR A 208 2.51 22.53 8.34
CA THR A 208 3.87 22.04 8.56
C THR A 208 3.86 20.68 9.26
N ARG A 209 4.84 19.84 8.97
CA ARG A 209 5.06 18.54 9.61
C ARG A 209 6.54 18.33 9.87
N ASP A 210 6.84 17.91 11.10
CA ASP A 210 8.21 17.68 11.57
C ASP A 210 8.94 16.62 10.71
N GLY A 211 10.24 16.86 10.52
CA GLY A 211 11.16 15.97 9.82
C GLY A 211 12.37 15.67 10.71
N SER A 212 13.55 16.11 10.27
CA SER A 212 14.69 16.23 11.20
C SER A 212 14.60 17.52 12.02
N ALA A 213 14.06 18.59 11.44
CA ALA A 213 13.70 19.82 12.15
C ALA A 213 12.40 19.61 12.94
N GLN A 214 12.41 20.07 14.19
CA GLN A 214 11.35 19.97 15.18
C GLN A 214 10.59 21.29 15.36
N SER A 215 9.26 21.16 15.47
CA SER A 215 8.39 22.30 15.74
C SER A 215 8.65 22.93 17.12
N GLY A 216 8.73 24.26 17.16
CA GLY A 216 9.00 25.05 18.36
C GLY A 216 10.47 25.12 18.77
N VAL A 217 11.35 24.39 18.08
CA VAL A 217 12.81 24.48 18.22
C VAL A 217 13.39 25.16 16.98
N ASP A 218 13.18 24.57 15.80
CA ASP A 218 13.82 25.01 14.54
C ASP A 218 12.88 25.88 13.68
N TYR A 219 11.58 25.74 13.90
CA TYR A 219 10.57 26.54 13.22
C TYR A 219 9.26 26.62 14.02
N ASN A 220 8.49 27.69 13.82
CA ASN A 220 7.16 27.79 14.43
C ASN A 220 6.13 26.98 13.63
N PRO A 221 5.47 25.97 14.23
CA PRO A 221 4.50 25.15 13.53
C PRO A 221 3.30 25.99 13.08
N LYS A 222 2.86 25.76 11.85
CA LYS A 222 1.78 26.54 11.25
C LYS A 222 0.80 25.64 10.53
N SER A 223 -0.49 25.81 10.84
CA SER A 223 -1.60 25.19 10.14
C SER A 223 -2.63 26.25 9.80
N ARG A 224 -2.94 26.42 8.51
CA ARG A 224 -3.88 27.44 8.03
C ARG A 224 -4.68 26.91 6.86
N VAL A 225 -5.97 27.23 6.83
CA VAL A 225 -6.79 27.08 5.63
C VAL A 225 -6.53 28.26 4.70
N LEU A 226 -5.99 27.97 3.53
CA LEU A 226 -5.77 28.92 2.44
C LEU A 226 -7.07 29.06 1.67
N LYS A 227 -7.59 30.30 1.58
CA LYS A 227 -8.83 30.62 0.87
C LYS A 227 -8.48 31.46 -0.35
N PHE A 228 -8.57 30.84 -1.52
CA PHE A 228 -8.41 31.51 -2.80
C PHE A 228 -9.73 32.17 -3.18
N THR A 229 -9.79 33.50 -3.20
CA THR A 229 -10.95 34.23 -3.71
C THR A 229 -10.94 34.25 -5.24
N PRO A 230 -12.07 34.58 -5.90
CA PRO A 230 -12.10 34.69 -7.35
C PRO A 230 -10.99 35.59 -7.90
N GLY A 231 -10.32 35.14 -8.97
CA GLY A 231 -9.18 35.83 -9.60
C GLY A 231 -7.85 35.79 -8.84
N MET A 232 -7.75 35.05 -7.73
CA MET A 232 -6.50 34.85 -6.99
C MET A 232 -5.78 33.59 -7.47
N ASP A 233 -4.57 33.74 -7.99
CA ASP A 233 -3.74 32.65 -8.54
C ASP A 233 -2.71 32.12 -7.54
N HIS A 234 -2.39 32.87 -6.47
CA HIS A 234 -1.45 32.42 -5.45
C HIS A 234 -1.71 33.00 -4.06
N ILE A 235 -1.28 32.27 -3.03
CA ILE A 235 -1.22 32.73 -1.64
C ILE A 235 0.18 32.44 -1.08
N LEU A 236 0.75 33.41 -0.38
CA LEU A 236 1.98 33.23 0.37
C LEU A 236 1.70 32.61 1.74
N PHE A 237 2.24 31.43 1.97
CA PHE A 237 2.27 30.73 3.24
C PHE A 237 3.61 31.00 3.91
N ASN A 238 3.61 31.88 4.91
CA ASN A 238 4.82 32.30 5.61
C ASN A 238 5.09 31.38 6.80
N VAL A 239 6.28 30.77 6.88
CA VAL A 239 6.73 29.98 8.03
C VAL A 239 7.91 30.69 8.67
N GLU A 240 7.89 30.83 9.99
CA GLU A 240 8.99 31.42 10.75
C GLU A 240 10.00 30.33 11.10
N ILE A 241 11.25 30.53 10.70
CA ILE A 241 12.41 29.71 11.01
C ILE A 241 13.09 30.34 12.21
N LEU A 242 13.36 29.51 13.22
CA LEU A 242 13.99 29.92 14.46
C LEU A 242 15.49 29.59 14.37
N SER A 243 16.29 30.30 15.16
CA SER A 243 17.70 29.99 15.35
C SER A 243 18.00 29.71 16.80
N ASN A 244 19.02 28.89 17.07
CA ASN A 244 19.52 28.60 18.40
C ASN A 244 21.07 28.72 18.45
N GLU A 245 21.68 28.46 19.61
CA GLU A 245 23.16 28.48 19.76
C GLU A 245 23.82 27.11 19.55
N ASP A 246 23.02 26.06 19.30
CA ASP A 246 23.53 24.73 19.11
C ASP A 246 24.06 24.60 17.68
N ARG A 247 25.24 23.99 17.54
CA ARG A 247 25.78 23.70 16.22
C ARG A 247 25.05 22.50 15.64
N GLU A 248 24.26 22.73 14.62
CA GLU A 248 23.38 21.72 14.03
C GLU A 248 23.85 21.32 12.62
N TRP A 249 23.24 20.27 12.08
CA TRP A 249 23.42 19.93 10.67
C TRP A 249 22.28 20.54 9.86
N HIS A 250 22.38 20.54 8.53
CA HIS A 250 21.23 20.94 7.71
C HIS A 250 20.01 20.07 8.03
N GLU A 251 18.94 20.73 8.41
CA GLU A 251 17.72 20.06 8.84
C GLU A 251 16.60 20.22 7.82
N SER A 252 15.53 19.46 7.97
CA SER A 252 14.39 19.57 7.09
C SER A 252 13.07 19.27 7.78
N PHE A 253 12.03 19.97 7.35
CA PHE A 253 10.63 19.69 7.68
C PHE A 253 9.82 19.67 6.38
N SER A 254 8.58 19.20 6.45
CA SER A 254 7.69 19.10 5.29
C SER A 254 6.48 20.01 5.40
N LEU A 255 6.03 20.55 4.28
CA LEU A 255 4.77 21.26 4.11
C LEU A 255 3.82 20.35 3.35
N VAL A 256 2.59 20.23 3.85
CA VAL A 256 1.59 19.32 3.29
C VAL A 256 0.30 20.10 3.02
N LEU A 257 -0.22 19.96 1.80
CA LEU A 257 -1.59 20.33 1.44
C LEU A 257 -2.51 19.15 1.79
N GLY A 258 -3.36 19.31 2.81
CA GLY A 258 -4.17 18.23 3.40
C GLY A 258 -4.16 18.28 4.93
N PRO A 259 -4.70 17.27 5.64
CA PRO A 259 -5.32 16.03 5.15
C PRO A 259 -6.78 16.18 4.70
N ASP A 260 -7.41 17.33 4.94
CA ASP A 260 -8.77 17.61 4.50
C ASP A 260 -8.82 17.74 2.97
N ASP A 261 -9.84 17.16 2.33
CA ASP A 261 -10.05 17.34 0.89
C ASP A 261 -10.24 18.83 0.55
N PRO A 262 -9.62 19.32 -0.53
CA PRO A 262 -9.85 20.69 -0.99
C PRO A 262 -11.34 20.89 -1.35
N VAL A 263 -11.83 22.10 -1.09
CA VAL A 263 -13.19 22.50 -1.46
C VAL A 263 -13.11 23.30 -2.75
N GLU A 264 -13.88 22.88 -3.77
CA GLU A 264 -13.96 23.54 -5.09
C GLU A 264 -12.57 23.68 -5.76
N ALA A 265 -11.76 22.63 -5.64
CA ALA A 265 -10.47 22.47 -6.29
C ALA A 265 -10.00 21.01 -6.19
N VAL A 266 -9.00 20.66 -7.00
CA VAL A 266 -8.26 19.39 -6.97
C VAL A 266 -6.82 19.66 -6.54
N LEU A 267 -6.18 18.69 -5.89
CA LEU A 267 -4.76 18.78 -5.55
C LEU A 267 -3.90 18.45 -6.78
N GLY A 268 -2.91 19.29 -7.08
CA GLY A 268 -1.98 19.06 -8.19
C GLY A 268 -0.86 18.07 -7.86
N GLU A 269 0.13 17.96 -8.74
CA GLU A 269 1.24 17.01 -8.58
C GLU A 269 2.09 17.26 -7.32
N ILE A 270 2.31 18.52 -6.95
CA ILE A 270 3.16 18.91 -5.82
C ILE A 270 2.31 19.23 -4.60
N THR A 271 1.87 18.19 -3.89
CA THR A 271 1.06 18.29 -2.66
C THR A 271 1.88 18.35 -1.37
N THR A 272 3.14 17.95 -1.44
CA THR A 272 4.10 17.99 -0.33
C THR A 272 5.37 18.67 -0.81
N ALA A 273 5.88 19.62 -0.03
CA ALA A 273 7.14 20.29 -0.29
C ALA A 273 8.09 20.15 0.90
N THR A 274 9.36 19.87 0.66
CA THR A 274 10.38 19.76 1.72
C THR A 274 11.11 21.08 1.87
N VAL A 275 11.18 21.61 3.09
CA VAL A 275 12.00 22.78 3.41
C VAL A 275 13.27 22.29 4.07
N THR A 276 14.43 22.73 3.57
CA THR A 276 15.73 22.49 4.18
C THR A 276 16.24 23.77 4.83
N ILE A 277 16.57 23.69 6.11
CA ILE A 277 17.19 24.76 6.89
C ILE A 277 18.70 24.58 6.78
N LEU A 278 19.37 25.60 6.23
CA LEU A 278 20.80 25.63 6.01
C LEU A 278 21.48 26.38 7.17
N ASP A 279 22.12 25.61 8.05
CA ASP A 279 23.02 26.13 9.09
C ASP A 279 24.18 26.96 8.49
N GLN A 280 24.55 28.05 9.17
CA GLN A 280 25.61 28.99 8.79
C GLN A 280 27.03 28.47 9.03
N GLU A 281 27.22 27.52 9.96
CA GLU A 281 28.51 27.01 10.42
C GLU A 281 28.97 25.75 9.63
N ALA A 282 28.07 25.14 8.86
CA ALA A 282 28.35 23.97 8.03
C ALA A 282 28.86 24.34 6.62
N VAL A 283 30.11 24.82 6.51
CA VAL A 283 30.73 25.10 5.20
C VAL A 283 31.11 23.79 4.49
N GLY A 284 30.38 23.42 3.42
CA GLY A 284 30.81 22.40 2.45
C GLY A 284 30.14 21.02 2.51
N SER A 285 28.85 20.93 2.86
CA SER A 285 28.16 19.63 2.94
C SER A 285 27.24 19.34 1.73
N LEU A 286 27.41 18.14 1.16
CA LEU A 286 26.63 17.59 0.05
C LEU A 286 25.23 17.17 0.55
N ILE A 287 24.17 17.82 0.05
CA ILE A 287 22.77 17.52 0.40
C ILE A 287 22.30 16.31 -0.42
N LEU A 288 21.79 15.27 0.25
CA LEU A 288 21.23 14.08 -0.40
C LEU A 288 19.69 14.05 -0.23
N PRO A 289 18.92 13.78 -1.31
CA PRO A 289 17.48 14.08 -1.36
C PRO A 289 16.55 13.02 -0.72
N ALA A 290 17.01 12.14 0.19
CA ALA A 290 16.11 11.16 0.83
C ALA A 290 16.64 10.55 2.14
N THR A 291 15.70 10.06 2.95
CA THR A 291 15.92 9.46 4.28
C THR A 291 16.21 7.93 4.26
N PRO A 292 17.25 7.37 4.93
CA PRO A 292 17.41 5.96 5.18
C PRO A 292 17.14 5.62 6.65
N ILE A 293 16.68 4.39 6.77
CA ILE A 293 16.29 3.71 7.99
C ILE A 293 17.57 3.24 8.68
N VAL A 294 17.90 3.84 9.83
CA VAL A 294 18.76 3.20 10.83
C VAL A 294 17.81 2.48 11.79
N ARG A 295 17.66 1.15 11.68
CA ARG A 295 17.01 0.40 12.76
C ARG A 295 18.06 -0.14 13.73
N ASN A 296 18.21 0.64 14.80
CA ASN A 296 18.79 0.35 16.11
C ASN A 296 20.12 -0.41 16.09
N MET A 297 21.30 0.18 16.29
CA MET A 297 21.72 1.03 17.39
C MET A 297 20.92 0.84 18.69
N ALA A 298 21.61 0.48 19.77
CA ALA A 298 21.37 1.25 20.97
C ALA A 298 21.73 2.71 20.62
N HIS A 299 20.74 3.41 20.07
CA HIS A 299 20.60 4.87 19.99
C HIS A 299 21.51 5.67 19.03
N ILE A 300 21.22 5.60 17.72
CA ILE A 300 21.23 6.72 16.76
C ILE A 300 20.18 6.36 15.71
N GLN A 301 19.12 7.15 15.63
CA GLN A 301 18.12 7.07 14.57
C GLN A 301 18.50 8.04 13.45
N ASN A 302 18.46 7.52 12.23
CA ASN A 302 18.19 8.19 10.95
C ASN A 302 19.07 9.39 10.56
N LEU A 303 20.16 9.11 9.85
CA LEU A 303 20.87 10.10 9.03
C LEU A 303 20.49 9.94 7.56
N ASN A 304 19.84 10.97 7.02
CA ASN A 304 19.24 11.04 5.70
C ASN A 304 20.24 11.06 4.53
N GLY A 305 20.74 9.87 4.12
CA GLY A 305 20.92 9.57 2.69
C GLY A 305 22.36 9.49 2.19
N LYS A 306 23.35 9.72 3.05
CA LYS A 306 24.77 9.49 2.73
C LYS A 306 25.07 8.00 2.83
N ILE A 307 25.23 7.32 1.70
CA ILE A 307 25.57 5.89 1.70
C ILE A 307 27.02 5.76 2.13
N ILE A 308 27.22 5.69 3.45
CA ILE A 308 28.45 5.24 4.05
C ILE A 308 28.09 3.92 4.71
N GLN A 309 28.44 2.83 4.03
CA GLN A 309 28.30 1.51 4.65
C GLN A 309 29.44 1.37 5.64
N VAL A 310 29.11 1.31 6.93
CA VAL A 310 30.08 1.04 7.98
C VAL A 310 30.15 -0.48 8.15
N VAL A 311 31.26 -1.08 7.75
CA VAL A 311 31.53 -2.51 7.90
C VAL A 311 32.74 -2.73 8.80
N SER A 312 32.86 -3.91 9.41
CA SER A 312 34.09 -4.26 10.12
C SER A 312 35.22 -4.48 9.11
N LEU A 313 36.47 -4.17 9.45
CA LEU A 313 37.62 -4.47 8.59
C LEU A 313 37.69 -5.96 8.19
N SER A 314 37.18 -6.86 9.04
CA SER A 314 37.13 -8.29 8.74
C SER A 314 36.14 -8.66 7.61
N ASP A 315 35.19 -7.77 7.32
CA ASP A 315 34.14 -7.97 6.31
C ASP A 315 34.31 -7.05 5.08
N TYR A 316 35.43 -6.32 4.99
CA TYR A 316 35.67 -5.32 3.95
C TYR A 316 35.69 -5.91 2.53
N ASP A 317 36.16 -7.13 2.36
CA ASP A 317 36.17 -7.78 1.04
C ASP A 317 34.78 -8.31 0.62
N ASN A 318 33.85 -8.42 1.58
CA ASN A 318 32.51 -9.03 1.40
C ASN A 318 31.36 -8.06 1.73
N VAL A 319 31.54 -6.76 1.45
CA VAL A 319 30.55 -5.70 1.75
C VAL A 319 29.15 -6.01 1.22
N ALA A 320 29.06 -6.60 0.02
CA ALA A 320 27.78 -6.93 -0.62
C ALA A 320 26.98 -8.00 0.13
N GLU A 321 27.64 -8.94 0.81
CA GLU A 321 26.98 -9.98 1.59
C GLU A 321 26.48 -9.46 2.94
N VAL A 322 27.31 -8.65 3.60
CA VAL A 322 26.96 -8.05 4.89
C VAL A 322 25.89 -6.97 4.75
N SER A 323 25.82 -6.30 3.59
CA SER A 323 24.86 -5.23 3.30
C SER A 323 23.54 -5.70 2.68
N ARG A 324 23.28 -7.01 2.59
CA ARG A 324 22.05 -7.56 2.00
C ARG A 324 20.87 -7.44 2.97
N GLU A 325 19.71 -6.99 2.47
CA GLU A 325 18.47 -6.90 3.27
C GLU A 325 18.16 -8.24 3.96
N GLY A 326 18.10 -8.22 5.30
CA GLY A 326 17.83 -9.38 6.13
C GLY A 326 19.04 -10.03 6.81
N SER A 327 20.26 -9.56 6.58
CA SER A 327 21.44 -10.03 7.33
C SER A 327 21.37 -9.53 8.79
N LYS A 328 21.55 -10.43 9.77
CA LYS A 328 21.64 -10.09 11.21
C LYS A 328 23.09 -9.95 11.70
N LYS A 329 24.06 -9.83 10.79
CA LYS A 329 25.48 -9.89 11.13
C LYS A 329 25.95 -8.51 11.62
N GLN A 330 26.15 -8.38 12.93
CA GLN A 330 26.76 -7.19 13.53
C GLN A 330 28.26 -7.13 13.20
N PRO A 331 28.87 -5.93 13.14
CA PRO A 331 30.31 -5.80 12.95
C PRO A 331 31.07 -6.53 14.07
N SER A 332 32.04 -7.35 13.69
CA SER A 332 32.85 -8.15 14.61
C SER A 332 33.52 -7.26 15.65
N SER A 333 33.22 -7.51 16.94
CA SER A 333 33.86 -6.78 18.04
C SER A 333 35.38 -6.99 18.02
N GLY A 334 36.15 -5.93 18.21
CA GLY A 334 37.62 -5.96 18.22
C GLY A 334 38.30 -5.68 16.86
N TYR A 335 37.52 -5.48 15.79
CA TYR A 335 38.04 -5.00 14.51
C TYR A 335 37.71 -3.51 14.30
N PRO A 336 38.59 -2.73 13.66
CA PRO A 336 38.28 -1.35 13.27
C PRO A 336 37.04 -1.31 12.36
N LEU A 337 36.26 -0.24 12.49
CA LEU A 337 35.16 0.05 11.58
C LEU A 337 35.69 0.76 10.33
N VAL A 338 35.15 0.43 9.17
CA VAL A 338 35.55 0.95 7.86
C VAL A 338 34.34 1.54 7.16
N CYS A 339 34.48 2.79 6.71
CA CYS A 339 33.47 3.49 5.91
C CYS A 339 33.68 3.21 4.42
N VAL A 340 32.77 2.48 3.79
CA VAL A 340 32.78 2.21 2.35
C VAL A 340 31.91 3.27 1.65
N THR A 341 32.57 4.12 0.85
CA THR A 341 31.91 5.21 0.11
C THR A 341 31.44 4.75 -1.28
N PRO A 342 30.54 5.47 -1.97
CA PRO A 342 30.08 5.10 -3.32
C PRO A 342 31.20 5.12 -4.39
N CYS A 343 32.30 5.83 -4.10
CA CYS A 343 33.49 5.90 -4.93
C CYS A 343 34.54 4.83 -4.56
N ASP A 344 34.20 3.89 -3.66
CA ASP A 344 35.06 2.78 -3.29
C ASP A 344 34.85 1.56 -4.20
N PRO A 345 35.93 0.89 -4.67
CA PRO A 345 35.81 -0.32 -5.48
C PRO A 345 34.98 -1.46 -4.87
N HIS A 346 34.94 -1.58 -3.54
CA HIS A 346 34.18 -2.61 -2.81
C HIS A 346 32.72 -2.22 -2.58
N TYR A 347 32.32 -1.03 -3.00
CA TYR A 347 30.93 -0.61 -2.93
C TYR A 347 30.05 -1.46 -3.88
N PRO A 348 28.93 -2.04 -3.42
CA PRO A 348 28.13 -2.98 -4.22
C PRO A 348 27.63 -2.46 -5.58
N LYS A 349 27.54 -1.13 -5.77
CA LYS A 349 27.14 -0.49 -7.04
C LYS A 349 28.24 0.40 -7.62
N TYR A 350 29.51 0.15 -7.30
CA TYR A 350 30.65 0.97 -7.74
C TYR A 350 30.73 1.11 -9.27
N SER A 351 30.41 0.05 -10.01
CA SER A 351 30.41 0.04 -11.48
C SER A 351 29.54 1.13 -12.12
N VAL A 352 28.46 1.54 -11.44
CA VAL A 352 27.55 2.60 -11.92
C VAL A 352 27.98 3.98 -11.42
N MET A 353 28.60 4.05 -10.23
CA MET A 353 28.97 5.32 -9.58
C MET A 353 30.33 5.86 -10.02
N ARG A 354 31.23 5.00 -10.52
CA ARG A 354 32.59 5.35 -10.92
C ARG A 354 32.67 6.56 -11.85
N GLU A 355 31.87 6.59 -12.92
CA GLU A 355 31.89 7.69 -13.90
C GLU A 355 31.49 9.04 -13.26
N ARG A 356 30.64 8.99 -12.23
CA ARG A 356 30.17 10.17 -11.49
C ARG A 356 31.22 10.65 -10.49
N CYS A 357 31.95 9.74 -9.87
CA CYS A 357 33.08 10.03 -8.99
C CYS A 357 34.28 10.63 -9.76
N ASP A 358 34.58 10.09 -10.93
CA ASP A 358 35.67 10.57 -11.80
C ASP A 358 35.37 12.00 -12.30
N LYS A 359 34.12 12.29 -12.72
CA LYS A 359 33.70 13.64 -13.11
C LYS A 359 33.71 14.64 -11.96
N ALA A 360 33.48 14.18 -10.73
CA ALA A 360 33.54 15.01 -9.53
C ALA A 360 34.96 15.22 -9.00
N GLY A 361 35.98 14.59 -9.61
CA GLY A 361 37.38 14.72 -9.19
C GLY A 361 37.66 14.17 -7.79
N ILE A 362 36.83 13.25 -7.29
CA ILE A 362 36.93 12.73 -5.93
C ILE A 362 38.06 11.70 -5.87
N ASN A 363 39.21 12.11 -5.30
CA ASN A 363 40.31 11.20 -5.02
C ASN A 363 40.15 10.61 -3.62
N GLN A 364 40.00 9.29 -3.51
CA GLN A 364 39.83 8.59 -2.23
C GLN A 364 40.96 8.89 -1.23
N THR A 365 42.19 9.13 -1.70
CA THR A 365 43.35 9.44 -0.84
C THR A 365 43.31 10.84 -0.22
N SER A 366 42.40 11.72 -0.67
CA SER A 366 42.21 13.09 -0.16
C SER A 366 41.01 13.23 0.78
N VAL A 367 40.25 12.15 0.98
CA VAL A 367 39.06 12.16 1.82
C VAL A 367 39.50 12.11 3.29
N HIS A 368 39.14 13.16 4.04
CA HIS A 368 39.32 13.19 5.48
C HIS A 368 38.04 12.67 6.13
N PHE A 369 38.19 11.71 7.05
CA PHE A 369 37.09 11.15 7.80
C PHE A 369 37.09 11.74 9.20
N SER A 370 35.93 12.22 9.64
CA SER A 370 35.71 12.71 11.01
C SER A 370 34.69 11.80 11.67
N TRP A 371 35.05 11.30 12.85
CA TRP A 371 34.23 10.39 13.63
C TRP A 371 33.88 11.05 14.96
N GLU A 372 32.62 10.99 15.36
CA GLU A 372 32.22 11.35 16.73
C GLU A 372 32.08 10.07 17.54
N VAL A 373 32.96 9.91 18.53
CA VAL A 373 33.00 8.73 19.39
C VAL A 373 32.68 9.13 20.83
N ALA A 374 31.91 8.30 21.52
CA ALA A 374 31.59 8.48 22.93
C ALA A 374 31.67 7.12 23.64
N ALA A 375 31.94 7.14 24.94
CA ALA A 375 31.85 5.94 25.76
C ALA A 375 30.40 5.42 25.78
N PRO A 376 30.19 4.10 25.92
CA PRO A 376 28.86 3.53 26.11
C PRO A 376 28.17 4.20 27.31
N THR A 377 26.87 4.44 27.20
CA THR A 377 26.06 5.00 28.29
C THR A 377 26.19 4.13 29.54
N ASP A 378 26.49 4.76 30.67
CA ASP A 378 26.53 4.03 31.94
C ASP A 378 25.14 3.54 32.36
N THR A 379 25.07 2.70 33.39
CA THR A 379 23.81 2.16 33.91
C THR A 379 22.86 3.22 34.46
N ASN A 380 23.31 4.48 34.58
CA ASN A 380 22.54 5.62 35.07
C ASN A 380 22.07 6.54 33.94
N GLY A 381 22.31 6.18 32.67
CA GLY A 381 21.84 6.96 31.52
C GLY A 381 22.71 8.18 31.21
N ALA A 382 23.85 8.37 31.87
CA ALA A 382 24.76 9.47 31.58
C ALA A 382 25.67 9.09 30.40
N ARG A 383 25.70 9.96 29.39
CA ARG A 383 26.56 9.82 28.20
C ARG A 383 27.76 10.75 28.35
N SER A 384 28.97 10.25 28.08
CA SER A 384 30.14 11.12 27.99
C SER A 384 29.99 12.06 26.78
N PRO A 385 30.52 13.29 26.84
CA PRO A 385 30.56 14.16 25.66
C PRO A 385 31.28 13.46 24.50
N PHE A 386 30.80 13.71 23.28
CA PHE A 386 31.40 13.16 22.08
C PHE A 386 32.78 13.78 21.85
N GLU A 387 33.74 12.95 21.47
CA GLU A 387 35.07 13.37 21.06
C GLU A 387 35.19 13.19 19.54
N THR A 388 35.65 14.24 18.86
CA THR A 388 35.82 14.23 17.41
C THR A 388 37.22 13.71 17.06
N VAL A 389 37.29 12.57 16.38
CA VAL A 389 38.52 11.97 15.87
C VAL A 389 38.58 12.15 14.37
N THR A 390 39.57 12.87 13.87
CA THR A 390 39.80 13.07 12.44
C THR A 390 40.97 12.21 11.96
N ASP A 391 40.78 11.44 10.89
CA ASP A 391 41.84 10.65 10.27
C ASP A 391 41.81 10.80 8.73
N THR A 392 42.99 10.70 8.12
CA THR A 392 43.19 10.70 6.65
C THR A 392 43.07 9.30 6.05
N THR A 393 42.96 8.28 6.90
CA THR A 393 42.71 6.91 6.52
C THR A 393 41.30 6.50 6.95
N PRO A 394 40.66 5.50 6.31
CA PRO A 394 39.34 5.01 6.72
C PRO A 394 39.37 4.24 8.07
N TYR A 395 40.46 4.34 8.83
CA TYR A 395 40.66 3.72 10.13
C TYR A 395 40.72 4.79 11.22
N THR A 396 40.24 4.47 12.42
CA THR A 396 40.68 5.17 13.63
C THR A 396 41.92 4.44 14.14
N GLY A 397 43.09 5.10 14.14
CA GLY A 397 44.31 4.50 14.68
C GLY A 397 44.13 4.02 16.13
N VAL A 398 44.51 2.77 16.41
CA VAL A 398 44.48 2.15 17.76
C VAL A 398 45.28 2.89 18.82
N ASN A 399 46.09 3.88 18.43
CA ASN A 399 47.01 4.58 19.33
C ASN A 399 46.33 5.64 20.21
N HIS A 400 45.10 6.08 19.91
CA HIS A 400 44.40 7.05 20.76
C HIS A 400 43.60 6.44 21.91
N MET A 401 43.50 5.11 21.99
CA MET A 401 42.72 4.43 23.04
C MET A 401 43.53 3.35 23.76
N VAL A 402 44.80 3.61 24.08
CA VAL A 402 45.63 2.68 24.86
C VAL A 402 45.87 3.21 26.27
N SER A 403 44.80 3.45 27.01
CA SER A 403 44.91 3.52 28.48
C SER A 403 43.70 2.97 29.25
N MET A 404 42.56 2.71 28.59
CA MET A 404 41.35 2.17 29.24
C MET A 404 40.90 0.78 28.77
N VAL A 405 41.52 0.19 27.73
CA VAL A 405 41.11 -1.14 27.25
C VAL A 405 41.64 -2.27 28.14
N VAL A 406 42.82 -2.10 28.76
CA VAL A 406 43.43 -3.14 29.61
C VAL A 406 42.60 -3.36 30.89
N VAL A 407 42.00 -2.32 31.45
CA VAL A 407 41.19 -2.44 32.67
C VAL A 407 39.83 -3.07 32.36
N VAL A 408 39.17 -2.65 31.27
CA VAL A 408 37.82 -3.14 30.94
C VAL A 408 37.85 -4.60 30.46
N VAL A 409 38.84 -5.01 29.66
CA VAL A 409 38.93 -6.42 29.22
C VAL A 409 39.22 -7.36 30.39
N VAL A 410 40.09 -6.96 31.33
CA VAL A 410 40.33 -7.75 32.55
C VAL A 410 39.07 -7.82 33.41
N VAL A 411 38.35 -6.71 33.59
CA VAL A 411 37.11 -6.69 34.38
C VAL A 411 36.01 -7.53 33.72
N VAL A 412 35.82 -7.44 32.40
CA VAL A 412 34.79 -8.21 31.69
C VAL A 412 35.12 -9.70 31.68
N VAL A 413 36.38 -10.09 31.46
CA VAL A 413 36.78 -11.51 31.53
C VAL A 413 36.61 -12.05 32.95
N VAL A 414 36.97 -11.27 33.99
CA VAL A 414 36.76 -11.68 35.39
C VAL A 414 35.27 -11.79 35.71
N VAL A 415 34.44 -10.84 35.27
CA VAL A 415 32.98 -10.87 35.50
C VAL A 415 32.35 -12.06 34.76
N VAL A 416 32.72 -12.34 33.51
CA VAL A 416 32.21 -13.49 32.77
C VAL A 416 32.62 -14.80 33.44
N VAL A 417 33.88 -14.94 33.87
CA VAL A 417 34.34 -16.13 34.59
C VAL A 417 33.59 -16.29 35.92
N VAL A 418 33.40 -15.20 36.69
CA VAL A 418 32.63 -15.24 37.95
C VAL A 418 31.18 -15.63 37.69
N VAL A 419 30.53 -15.05 36.68
CA VAL A 419 29.14 -15.38 36.33
C VAL A 419 29.03 -16.85 35.90
N VAL A 420 29.95 -17.36 35.08
CA VAL A 420 29.96 -18.77 34.67
C VAL A 420 30.16 -19.69 35.88
N VAL A 421 31.09 -19.38 36.78
CA VAL A 421 31.33 -20.16 38.01
C VAL A 421 30.11 -20.13 38.93
N VAL A 422 29.46 -18.98 39.09
CA VAL A 422 28.23 -18.84 39.91
C VAL A 422 27.08 -19.63 39.29
N VAL A 423 26.86 -19.53 37.97
CA VAL A 423 25.79 -20.26 37.28
C VAL A 423 26.02 -21.77 37.37
N VAL A 424 27.25 -22.24 37.13
CA VAL A 424 27.59 -23.66 37.29
C VAL A 424 27.38 -24.10 38.74
N GLY A 425 27.79 -23.30 39.72
CA GLY A 425 27.55 -23.58 41.15
C GLY A 425 26.06 -23.70 41.48
N VAL A 426 25.23 -22.78 41.01
CA VAL A 426 23.77 -22.81 41.21
C VAL A 426 23.16 -24.07 40.57
N VAL A 427 23.58 -24.43 39.36
CA VAL A 427 23.10 -25.65 38.68
C VAL A 427 23.47 -26.90 39.48
N VAL A 428 24.71 -27.00 39.98
CA VAL A 428 25.13 -28.14 40.82
C VAL A 428 24.29 -28.21 42.11
N VAL A 429 24.06 -27.08 42.78
CA VAL A 429 23.23 -27.04 43.99
C VAL A 429 21.80 -27.49 43.71
N VAL A 430 21.19 -27.01 42.62
CA VAL A 430 19.83 -27.43 42.24
C VAL A 430 19.78 -28.93 41.95
N VAL A 431 20.76 -29.47 41.21
CA VAL A 431 20.84 -30.92 40.94
C VAL A 431 20.97 -31.72 42.23
N VAL A 432 21.83 -31.30 43.16
CA VAL A 432 21.99 -31.96 44.46
C VAL A 432 20.69 -31.92 45.27
N VAL A 433 20.01 -30.76 45.32
CA VAL A 433 18.72 -30.64 46.02
C VAL A 433 17.67 -31.56 45.41
N VAL A 434 17.56 -31.62 44.07
CA VAL A 434 16.63 -32.52 43.39
C VAL A 434 16.94 -33.99 43.72
N VAL A 435 18.20 -34.40 43.70
CA VAL A 435 18.60 -35.76 44.06
C VAL A 435 18.24 -36.08 45.52
N VAL A 436 18.50 -35.15 46.45
CA VAL A 436 18.14 -35.33 47.87
C VAL A 436 16.62 -35.46 48.02
N VAL A 437 15.83 -34.62 47.36
CA VAL A 437 14.36 -34.70 47.40
C VAL A 437 13.87 -36.05 46.87
N VAL A 438 14.42 -36.52 45.75
CA VAL A 438 14.06 -37.83 45.18
C VAL A 438 14.40 -38.96 46.17
N VAL A 439 15.59 -38.94 46.78
CA VAL A 439 15.98 -39.95 47.77
C VAL A 439 15.05 -39.93 48.99
N VAL A 440 14.69 -38.75 49.50
CA VAL A 440 13.74 -38.63 50.63
C VAL A 440 12.37 -39.18 50.25
N VAL A 441 11.85 -38.86 49.06
CA VAL A 441 10.57 -39.39 48.59
C VAL A 441 10.60 -40.92 48.50
N VAL A 442 11.67 -41.49 47.95
CA VAL A 442 11.83 -42.96 47.88
C VAL A 442 11.85 -43.59 49.27
N ILE A 443 12.57 -43.00 50.23
CA ILE A 443 12.60 -43.48 51.62
C ILE A 443 11.20 -43.44 52.24
N VAL A 444 10.46 -42.33 52.07
CA VAL A 444 9.08 -42.20 52.60
C VAL A 444 8.16 -43.26 52.00
N VAL A 445 8.23 -43.49 50.68
CA VAL A 445 7.44 -44.54 50.02
C VAL A 445 7.78 -45.92 50.59
N VAL A 446 9.05 -46.25 50.75
CA VAL A 446 9.48 -47.54 51.34
C VAL A 446 8.95 -47.69 52.77
N VAL A 447 9.05 -46.66 53.61
CA VAL A 447 8.55 -46.69 54.99
C VAL A 447 7.04 -46.90 55.04
N VAL A 448 6.28 -46.21 54.18
CA VAL A 448 4.82 -46.38 54.07
C VAL A 448 4.46 -47.79 53.63
N VAL A 449 5.14 -48.34 52.62
CA VAL A 449 4.91 -49.71 52.15
C VAL A 449 5.19 -50.72 53.26
N VAL A 450 6.31 -50.59 53.98
CA VAL A 450 6.63 -51.46 55.12
C VAL A 450 5.57 -51.35 56.23
N ALA A 451 5.13 -50.14 56.57
CA ALA A 451 4.08 -49.93 57.57
C ALA A 451 2.76 -50.60 57.17
N VAL A 452 2.34 -50.46 55.90
CA VAL A 452 1.13 -51.11 55.37
C VAL A 452 1.26 -52.63 55.45
N VAL A 453 2.41 -53.20 55.06
CA VAL A 453 2.65 -54.64 55.16
C VAL A 453 2.56 -55.11 56.61
N VAL A 454 3.15 -54.39 57.56
CA VAL A 454 3.06 -54.73 59.00
C VAL A 454 1.61 -54.69 59.48
N VAL A 455 0.84 -53.66 59.13
CA VAL A 455 -0.59 -53.57 59.50
C VAL A 455 -1.38 -54.74 58.92
N VAL A 456 -1.16 -55.09 57.65
CA VAL A 456 -1.82 -56.24 57.01
C VAL A 456 -1.48 -57.54 57.74
N VAL A 457 -0.21 -57.78 58.08
CA VAL A 457 0.20 -58.98 58.83
C VAL A 457 -0.47 -59.01 60.21
N VAL A 458 -0.50 -57.87 60.94
CA VAL A 458 -1.17 -57.80 62.25
C VAL A 458 -2.67 -58.09 62.12
N VAL A 459 -3.36 -57.52 61.13
CA VAL A 459 -4.78 -57.79 60.90
C VAL A 459 -5.02 -59.27 60.59
N VAL A 460 -4.19 -59.87 59.73
CA VAL A 460 -4.29 -61.31 59.43
C VAL A 460 -4.10 -62.15 60.69
N VAL A 461 -3.10 -61.83 61.52
CA VAL A 461 -2.87 -62.53 62.80
C VAL A 461 -4.07 -62.38 63.74
N VAL A 462 -4.63 -61.18 63.89
CA VAL A 462 -5.82 -60.94 64.73
C VAL A 462 -7.03 -61.72 64.21
N VAL A 463 -7.28 -61.71 62.90
CA VAL A 463 -8.37 -62.48 62.30
C VAL A 463 -8.19 -63.97 62.56
N VAL A 464 -6.98 -64.51 62.38
CA VAL A 464 -6.68 -65.92 62.68
C VAL A 464 -6.93 -66.22 64.17
N VAL A 465 -6.49 -65.37 65.10
CA VAL A 465 -6.72 -65.54 66.54
C VAL A 465 -8.23 -65.51 66.86
N VAL A 466 -8.98 -64.56 66.31
CA VAL A 466 -10.44 -64.47 66.51
C VAL A 466 -11.15 -65.71 65.98
N VAL A 467 -10.79 -66.19 64.78
CA VAL A 467 -11.34 -67.42 64.22
C VAL A 467 -11.04 -68.62 65.13
N VAL A 468 -9.81 -68.75 65.62
CA VAL A 468 -9.44 -69.81 66.57
C VAL A 468 -10.26 -69.72 67.86
N VAL A 469 -10.41 -68.52 68.44
CA VAL A 469 -11.21 -68.31 69.65
C VAL A 469 -12.69 -68.66 69.42
N VAL A 470 -13.28 -68.22 68.31
CA VAL A 470 -14.67 -68.55 67.96
C VAL A 470 -14.85 -70.06 67.79
N VAL A 471 -13.92 -70.72 67.09
CA VAL A 471 -13.95 -72.19 66.95
C VAL A 471 -13.86 -72.87 68.31
N VAL A 472 -12.97 -72.43 69.21
CA VAL A 472 -12.87 -72.96 70.57
C VAL A 472 -14.16 -72.74 71.37
N VAL A 473 -14.75 -71.54 71.32
CA VAL A 473 -16.00 -71.23 72.02
C VAL A 473 -17.16 -72.08 71.50
N VAL A 474 -17.29 -72.21 70.17
CA VAL A 474 -18.32 -73.06 69.55
C VAL A 474 -18.14 -74.52 69.98
N VAL A 475 -16.91 -75.04 69.97
CA VAL A 475 -16.61 -76.40 70.45
C VAL A 475 -16.99 -76.55 71.92
N VAL A 476 -16.66 -75.58 72.78
CA VAL A 476 -17.02 -75.61 74.22
C VAL A 476 -18.53 -75.56 74.42
N VAL A 477 -19.25 -74.68 73.72
CA VAL A 477 -20.72 -74.58 73.81
C VAL A 477 -21.39 -75.87 73.33
N VAL A 478 -20.92 -76.46 72.23
CA VAL A 478 -21.42 -77.75 71.75
C VAL A 478 -21.17 -78.84 72.79
N VAL A 479 -19.97 -78.91 73.39
CA VAL A 479 -19.67 -79.86 74.47
C VAL A 479 -20.58 -79.63 75.68
N VAL A 480 -20.79 -78.39 76.12
CA VAL A 480 -21.67 -78.07 77.26
C VAL A 480 -23.13 -78.43 76.96
N VAL A 481 -23.64 -78.11 75.78
CA VAL A 481 -25.02 -78.46 75.37
C VAL A 481 -25.21 -79.97 75.31
N VAL A 482 -24.23 -80.70 74.76
CA VAL A 482 -24.22 -82.17 74.75
C VAL A 482 -24.22 -82.72 76.18
N VAL A 483 -23.40 -82.17 77.08
CA VAL A 483 -23.36 -82.57 78.50
C VAL A 483 -24.68 -82.25 79.21
N VAL A 484 -25.28 -81.07 79.01
CA VAL A 484 -26.55 -80.69 79.64
C VAL A 484 -27.70 -81.55 79.11
N LEU A 485 -27.79 -81.81 77.80
CA LEU A 485 -28.76 -82.75 77.23
C LEU A 485 -28.58 -84.14 77.82
N LEU A 486 -27.34 -84.65 77.93
CA LEU A 486 -27.05 -85.92 78.60
C LEU A 486 -27.53 -85.92 80.05
N VAL A 487 -27.29 -84.85 80.83
CA VAL A 487 -27.76 -84.75 82.22
C VAL A 487 -29.28 -84.68 82.30
N VAL A 488 -29.95 -83.90 81.44
CA VAL A 488 -31.43 -83.82 81.41
C VAL A 488 -32.04 -85.16 81.05
N VAL A 489 -31.46 -85.87 80.07
CA VAL A 489 -31.88 -87.25 79.74
C VAL A 489 -31.72 -88.15 80.96
N VAL A 490 -30.59 -88.08 81.67
CA VAL A 490 -30.38 -88.83 82.92
C VAL A 490 -31.43 -88.46 83.98
N VAL A 491 -31.77 -87.18 84.16
CA VAL A 491 -32.74 -86.75 85.20
C VAL A 491 -34.18 -87.10 84.83
N VAL A 492 -34.63 -86.86 83.59
CA VAL A 492 -36.00 -87.19 83.17
C VAL A 492 -36.26 -88.69 83.23
N VAL A 493 -35.28 -89.52 82.81
CA VAL A 493 -35.38 -90.99 82.88
C VAL A 493 -35.39 -91.51 84.33
N VAL A 494 -34.84 -90.76 85.28
CA VAL A 494 -34.81 -91.14 86.71
C VAL A 494 -36.05 -90.64 87.48
N VAL A 495 -36.79 -89.64 86.97
CA VAL A 495 -37.94 -89.02 87.67
C VAL A 495 -39.31 -89.46 87.12
N VAL A 496 -39.38 -90.02 85.91
CA VAL A 496 -40.51 -90.85 85.47
C VAL A 496 -40.30 -92.27 85.96
#